data_AF-A0A7S2UKW7-F1
#
_entry.id   AF-A0A7S2UKW7-F1
#
_cell.length_a   1.000
_cell.length_b   1.000
_cell.length_c   1.000
_cell.angle_alpha   90.00
_cell.angle_beta   90.00
_cell.angle_gamma   90.00
#
_symmetry.space_group_name_H-M   'P 1'
#
loop_
_entity.id
_entity.type
_entity.pdbx_description
1 polymer ?
#
loop_
_entity_poly.entity_id
_entity_poly.type
_entity_poly.pdbx_seq_one_letter_code
_entity_poly.pdbx_strand_id
1 'polypeptide(L)'
;MEDQPPTGGSRCSVPLGSLFGVRIRVDWSFFATILVAELVSLRASDPMYSLFVFVLFGPVLLIAIYFHEMGHVIVARCLGCRVRFIHIWACGGFGYFGPAEKGPWADLLVALAGPVMHAVQMGIWVGVYGILEKGDLSNFDQPVYLYDVTNASPAEFFAVLSKQAYRVNLLLLIANSCLPTAEFDGGRILADLTIMCGASIHNAAFILSALALLIGSGLITWGVLALVRPPADTIGILCLLFGLLCLKSGFDLWGVVKDGRILEHPMFGRSCYRHLSNEDDDNHDIELEQAQP
;
A
#
# COMPACT_ATOMS: atom_id res chain seq x y z
N MET A 1 21.47 -14.53 -21.11
CA MET A 1 21.84 -14.20 -19.72
C MET A 1 20.56 -14.21 -18.92
N GLU A 2 20.45 -15.23 -18.07
CA GLU A 2 19.28 -15.55 -17.28
C GLU A 2 19.33 -14.69 -16.02
N ASP A 3 18.61 -13.56 -16.04
CA ASP A 3 18.51 -12.66 -14.89
C ASP A 3 17.77 -13.37 -13.77
N GLN A 4 18.53 -13.88 -12.80
CA GLN A 4 17.98 -14.34 -11.55
C GLN A 4 17.25 -13.19 -10.85
N PRO A 5 16.11 -13.45 -10.18
CA PRO A 5 15.47 -12.45 -9.36
C PRO A 5 16.48 -11.93 -8.32
N PRO A 6 16.48 -10.62 -7.99
CA PRO A 6 17.39 -10.05 -7.03
C PRO A 6 17.34 -10.88 -5.73
N THR A 7 18.52 -11.36 -5.33
CA THR A 7 18.75 -12.10 -4.09
C THR A 7 18.47 -11.16 -2.92
N GLY A 8 17.21 -11.04 -2.54
CA GLY A 8 16.76 -10.17 -1.44
C GLY A 8 15.27 -10.24 -1.08
N GLY A 9 14.38 -10.80 -1.92
CA GLY A 9 12.93 -10.85 -1.67
C GLY A 9 12.38 -12.26 -1.46
N SER A 10 12.11 -12.61 -0.20
CA SER A 10 11.41 -13.75 0.42
C SER A 10 11.36 -15.12 -0.29
N ARG A 11 11.91 -16.15 0.38
CA ARG A 11 11.78 -17.59 0.07
C ARG A 11 10.35 -18.16 0.23
N CYS A 12 9.34 -17.29 0.27
CA CYS A 12 8.03 -17.56 0.84
C CYS A 12 6.89 -16.97 -0.03
N SER A 13 6.84 -17.31 -1.32
CA SER A 13 5.71 -16.95 -2.20
C SER A 13 5.26 -18.10 -3.08
N VAL A 14 3.97 -18.09 -3.41
CA VAL A 14 3.30 -19.05 -4.28
C VAL A 14 3.12 -18.42 -5.67
N PRO A 15 3.57 -19.06 -6.76
CA PRO A 15 3.30 -18.58 -8.11
C PRO A 15 1.83 -18.80 -8.45
N LEU A 16 1.13 -17.73 -8.83
CA LEU A 16 -0.30 -17.79 -9.20
C LEU A 16 -0.52 -17.85 -10.73
N GLY A 17 0.53 -17.64 -11.51
CA GLY A 17 0.50 -17.69 -12.97
C GLY A 17 0.94 -16.38 -13.62
N SER A 18 0.42 -16.10 -14.81
CA SER A 18 0.67 -14.83 -15.52
C SER A 18 -0.61 -14.27 -16.12
N LEU A 19 -0.86 -12.98 -15.92
CA LEU A 19 -1.99 -12.26 -16.49
C LEU A 19 -1.49 -10.96 -17.12
N PHE A 20 -1.97 -10.61 -18.32
CA PHE A 20 -1.48 -9.46 -19.12
C PHE A 20 0.06 -9.40 -19.29
N GLY A 21 0.68 -10.58 -19.41
CA GLY A 21 2.13 -10.72 -19.58
C GLY A 21 2.94 -10.39 -18.32
N VAL A 22 2.30 -10.28 -17.15
CA VAL A 22 2.95 -10.07 -15.85
C VAL A 22 2.84 -11.36 -15.03
N ARG A 23 3.97 -11.87 -14.53
CA ARG A 23 3.98 -13.02 -13.62
C ARG A 23 3.51 -12.60 -12.24
N ILE A 24 2.55 -13.31 -11.67
CA ILE A 24 1.95 -13.01 -10.37
C ILE A 24 2.50 -13.99 -9.34
N ARG A 25 3.01 -13.46 -8.23
CA ARG A 25 3.37 -14.23 -7.03
C ARG A 25 2.62 -13.67 -5.83
N VAL A 26 2.15 -14.56 -4.96
CA VAL A 26 1.46 -14.19 -3.73
C VAL A 26 2.27 -14.66 -2.54
N ASP A 27 2.61 -13.74 -1.66
CA ASP A 27 3.37 -13.98 -0.44
C ASP A 27 2.54 -14.78 0.59
N TRP A 28 3.20 -15.59 1.42
CA TRP A 28 2.52 -16.33 2.50
C TRP A 28 1.79 -15.42 3.49
N SER A 29 2.23 -14.16 3.64
CA SER A 29 1.51 -13.17 4.46
C SER A 29 0.06 -12.95 4.01
N PHE A 30 -0.24 -13.04 2.70
CA PHE A 30 -1.61 -12.92 2.21
C PHE A 30 -2.51 -14.06 2.71
N PHE A 31 -2.01 -15.30 2.65
CA PHE A 31 -2.72 -16.47 3.17
C PHE A 31 -2.84 -16.43 4.69
N ALA A 32 -1.84 -15.90 5.40
CA ALA A 32 -1.91 -15.66 6.83
C ALA A 32 -3.02 -14.66 7.20
N THR A 33 -3.21 -13.60 6.41
CA THR A 33 -4.33 -12.66 6.58
C THR A 33 -5.68 -13.34 6.46
N ILE A 34 -5.87 -14.18 5.43
CA ILE A 34 -7.11 -14.97 5.28
C ILE A 34 -7.30 -15.88 6.49
N LEU A 35 -6.26 -16.61 6.90
CA LEU A 35 -6.33 -17.54 8.03
C LEU A 35 -6.69 -16.82 9.34
N VAL A 36 -6.05 -15.69 9.64
CA VAL A 36 -6.34 -14.92 10.85
C VAL A 36 -7.76 -14.36 10.82
N ALA A 37 -8.20 -13.80 9.69
CA ALA A 37 -9.57 -13.32 9.52
C ALA A 37 -10.59 -14.44 9.74
N GLU A 38 -10.34 -15.63 9.19
CA GLU A 38 -11.17 -16.81 9.38
C GLU A 38 -11.21 -17.28 10.84
N LEU A 39 -10.06 -17.40 11.50
CA LEU A 39 -10.00 -17.80 12.92
C LEU A 39 -10.77 -16.84 13.83
N VAL A 40 -10.80 -15.55 13.49
CA VAL A 40 -11.63 -14.56 14.17
C VAL A 40 -13.11 -14.77 13.87
N SER A 41 -13.47 -15.04 12.60
CA SER A 41 -14.85 -15.25 12.17
C SER A 41 -15.51 -16.45 12.85
N LEU A 42 -14.75 -17.54 13.08
CA LEU A 42 -15.25 -18.77 13.69
C LEU A 42 -15.77 -18.56 15.12
N ARG A 43 -15.37 -17.47 15.80
CA ARG A 43 -15.92 -17.12 17.12
C ARG A 43 -17.41 -16.74 17.05
N ALA A 44 -17.89 -16.28 15.90
CA ALA A 44 -19.31 -15.97 15.68
C ALA A 44 -20.18 -17.23 15.56
N SER A 45 -19.58 -18.41 15.33
CA SER A 45 -20.29 -19.69 15.16
C SER A 45 -21.38 -19.67 14.06
N ASP A 46 -21.23 -18.81 13.05
CA ASP A 46 -22.16 -18.66 11.93
C ASP A 46 -21.47 -19.01 10.60
N PRO A 47 -21.90 -20.06 9.89
CA PRO A 47 -21.26 -20.48 8.63
C PRO A 47 -21.35 -19.45 7.50
N MET A 48 -22.42 -18.66 7.44
CA MET A 48 -22.61 -17.63 6.41
C MET A 48 -21.66 -16.46 6.64
N TYR A 49 -21.44 -16.09 7.90
CA TYR A 49 -20.46 -15.09 8.27
C TYR A 49 -19.03 -15.54 7.97
N SER A 50 -18.67 -16.79 8.26
CA SER A 50 -17.36 -17.33 7.85
C SER A 50 -17.19 -17.33 6.33
N LEU A 51 -18.21 -17.73 5.56
CA LEU A 51 -18.16 -17.62 4.10
C LEU A 51 -17.97 -16.16 3.64
N PHE A 52 -18.65 -15.22 4.28
CA PHE A 52 -18.53 -13.80 3.99
C PHE A 52 -17.12 -13.28 4.22
N VAL A 53 -16.52 -13.58 5.38
CA VAL A 53 -15.15 -13.19 5.72
C VAL A 53 -14.16 -13.80 4.73
N PHE A 54 -14.32 -15.08 4.37
CA PHE A 54 -13.46 -15.76 3.40
C PHE A 54 -13.52 -15.08 2.03
N VAL A 55 -14.71 -14.76 1.54
CA VAL A 55 -14.91 -14.09 0.24
C VAL A 55 -14.32 -12.67 0.27
N LEU A 56 -14.51 -11.94 1.37
CA LEU A 56 -14.04 -10.56 1.50
C LEU A 56 -12.49 -10.48 1.57
N PHE A 57 -11.86 -11.25 2.44
CA PHE A 57 -10.39 -11.21 2.65
C PHE A 57 -9.61 -12.11 1.69
N GLY A 58 -10.28 -13.05 1.03
CA GLY A 58 -9.71 -13.89 -0.02
C GLY A 58 -9.82 -13.23 -1.39
N PRO A 59 -10.77 -13.64 -2.24
CA PRO A 59 -10.84 -13.18 -3.62
C PRO A 59 -11.05 -11.67 -3.76
N VAL A 60 -11.88 -11.02 -2.94
CA VAL A 60 -12.15 -9.58 -3.08
C VAL A 60 -10.90 -8.76 -2.76
N LEU A 61 -10.21 -9.03 -1.65
CA LEU A 61 -8.96 -8.36 -1.29
C LEU A 61 -7.85 -8.66 -2.32
N LEU A 62 -7.73 -9.91 -2.79
CA LEU A 62 -6.74 -10.28 -3.82
C LEU A 62 -6.95 -9.47 -5.10
N ILE A 63 -8.20 -9.36 -5.56
CA ILE A 63 -8.57 -8.57 -6.73
C ILE A 63 -8.24 -7.09 -6.51
N ALA A 64 -8.54 -6.57 -5.31
CA ALA A 64 -8.25 -5.17 -4.96
C ALA A 64 -6.76 -4.83 -5.07
N ILE A 65 -5.90 -5.66 -4.47
CA ILE A 65 -4.45 -5.48 -4.51
C ILE A 65 -3.91 -5.73 -5.92
N TYR A 66 -4.44 -6.75 -6.63
CA TYR A 66 -4.02 -7.04 -7.99
C TYR A 66 -4.27 -5.85 -8.94
N PHE A 67 -5.45 -5.22 -8.89
CA PHE A 67 -5.74 -4.06 -9.73
C PHE A 67 -4.99 -2.81 -9.31
N HIS A 68 -4.65 -2.66 -8.02
CA HIS A 68 -3.73 -1.64 -7.55
C HIS A 68 -2.35 -1.78 -8.22
N GLU A 69 -1.72 -2.96 -8.10
CA GLU A 69 -0.48 -3.26 -8.82
C GLU A 69 -0.63 -3.12 -10.34
N MET A 70 -1.86 -3.42 -10.80
CA MET A 70 -2.43 -3.14 -12.11
C MET A 70 -2.05 -1.76 -12.64
N GLY A 71 -2.49 -0.76 -11.88
CA GLY A 71 -2.29 0.65 -12.17
C GLY A 71 -0.82 1.00 -12.34
N HIS A 72 0.04 0.52 -11.43
CA HIS A 72 1.48 0.70 -11.54
C HIS A 72 2.04 0.08 -12.83
N VAL A 73 1.65 -1.16 -13.19
CA VAL A 73 2.11 -1.81 -14.44
C VAL A 73 1.80 -0.90 -15.62
N ILE A 74 0.54 -0.48 -15.71
CA ILE A 74 0.00 0.19 -16.89
C ILE A 74 0.73 1.50 -17.10
N VAL A 75 0.81 2.34 -16.07
CA VAL A 75 1.47 3.64 -16.17
C VAL A 75 2.98 3.50 -16.39
N ALA A 76 3.65 2.55 -15.70
CA ALA A 76 5.07 2.29 -15.93
C ALA A 76 5.34 1.85 -17.37
N ARG A 77 4.50 0.99 -17.96
CA ARG A 77 4.63 0.57 -19.36
C ARG A 77 4.38 1.72 -20.33
N CYS A 78 3.40 2.57 -20.08
CA CYS A 78 3.16 3.79 -20.87
C CYS A 78 4.36 4.74 -20.83
N LEU A 79 5.11 4.75 -19.72
CA LEU A 79 6.34 5.50 -19.57
C LEU A 79 7.58 4.79 -20.12
N GLY A 80 7.44 3.62 -20.74
CA GLY A 80 8.52 2.89 -21.40
C GLY A 80 9.23 1.84 -20.55
N CYS A 81 8.76 1.59 -19.32
CA CYS A 81 9.35 0.58 -18.44
C CYS A 81 8.94 -0.84 -18.83
N ARG A 82 9.86 -1.79 -18.65
CA ARG A 82 9.58 -3.22 -18.79
C ARG A 82 9.30 -3.84 -17.41
N VAL A 83 8.10 -4.38 -17.28
CA VAL A 83 7.60 -4.96 -16.02
C VAL A 83 7.31 -6.43 -16.26
N ARG A 84 8.00 -7.31 -15.52
CA ARG A 84 8.00 -8.76 -15.74
C ARG A 84 7.31 -9.58 -14.66
N PHE A 85 7.17 -9.04 -13.45
CA PHE A 85 6.50 -9.72 -12.35
C PHE A 85 5.97 -8.72 -11.33
N ILE A 86 4.91 -9.12 -10.63
CA ILE A 86 4.39 -8.44 -9.43
C ILE A 86 4.37 -9.44 -8.28
N HIS A 87 4.72 -8.97 -7.09
CA HIS A 87 4.64 -9.74 -5.86
C HIS A 87 3.59 -9.12 -4.96
N ILE A 88 2.53 -9.86 -4.67
CA ILE A 88 1.39 -9.42 -3.85
C ILE A 88 1.62 -9.92 -2.43
N TRP A 89 1.53 -9.04 -1.44
CA TRP A 89 1.54 -9.36 -0.02
C TRP A 89 0.34 -8.72 0.68
N ALA A 90 0.11 -9.04 1.95
CA ALA A 90 -1.12 -8.65 2.65
C ALA A 90 -1.41 -7.14 2.69
N CYS A 91 -0.38 -6.30 2.66
CA CYS A 91 -0.52 -4.85 2.78
C CYS A 91 -0.16 -4.08 1.49
N GLY A 92 0.10 -4.76 0.37
CA GLY A 92 0.45 -4.11 -0.90
C GLY A 92 1.14 -5.06 -1.88
N GLY A 93 1.96 -4.52 -2.77
CA GLY A 93 2.83 -5.30 -3.64
C GLY A 93 4.22 -4.68 -3.79
N PHE A 94 5.20 -5.52 -4.12
CA PHE A 94 6.55 -5.06 -4.48
C PHE A 94 6.88 -5.62 -5.86
N GLY A 95 7.00 -4.74 -6.85
CA GLY A 95 7.13 -5.21 -8.22
C GLY A 95 7.57 -4.18 -9.25
N TYR A 96 8.33 -3.14 -8.90
CA TYR A 96 8.74 -2.16 -9.93
C TYR A 96 10.15 -1.63 -9.79
N PHE A 97 10.88 -1.75 -10.90
CA PHE A 97 11.96 -0.85 -11.27
C PHE A 97 11.31 0.31 -12.04
N GLY A 98 11.25 1.50 -11.44
CA GLY A 98 10.59 2.68 -12.01
C GLY A 98 11.26 3.21 -13.29
N PRO A 99 10.67 4.22 -13.95
CA PRO A 99 11.24 4.90 -15.12
C PRO A 99 12.47 5.74 -14.72
N ALA A 100 13.57 5.05 -14.48
CA ALA A 100 14.91 5.55 -14.19
C ALA A 100 15.25 6.87 -14.91
N GLU A 101 14.97 6.90 -16.21
CA GLU A 101 15.45 7.92 -17.14
C GLU A 101 14.50 9.13 -17.25
N LYS A 102 13.36 9.14 -16.56
CA LYS A 102 12.32 10.19 -16.69
C LYS A 102 12.10 11.05 -15.44
N GLY A 103 12.94 10.86 -14.41
CA GLY A 103 12.95 11.68 -13.20
C GLY A 103 11.77 11.48 -12.23
N PRO A 104 11.69 12.29 -11.16
CA PRO A 104 10.74 12.12 -10.06
C PRO A 104 9.27 12.29 -10.49
N TRP A 105 8.99 13.12 -11.51
CA TRP A 105 7.64 13.27 -12.06
C TRP A 105 7.07 11.94 -12.57
N ALA A 106 7.91 11.13 -13.22
CA ALA A 106 7.50 9.87 -13.79
C ALA A 106 7.32 8.80 -12.71
N ASP A 107 8.13 8.83 -11.65
CA ASP A 107 7.91 7.96 -10.48
C ASP A 107 6.62 8.33 -9.76
N LEU A 108 6.33 9.62 -9.61
CA LEU A 108 5.10 10.14 -9.00
C LEU A 108 3.85 9.65 -9.74
N LEU A 109 3.85 9.73 -11.07
CA LEU A 109 2.74 9.20 -11.87
C LEU A 109 2.52 7.71 -11.64
N VAL A 110 3.61 6.94 -11.60
CA VAL A 110 3.52 5.50 -11.32
C VAL A 110 2.98 5.29 -9.92
N ALA A 111 3.51 5.98 -8.91
CA ALA A 111 3.08 5.85 -7.51
C ALA A 111 1.60 6.22 -7.31
N LEU A 112 1.08 7.22 -8.02
CA LEU A 112 -0.34 7.58 -7.98
C LEU A 112 -1.26 6.59 -8.71
N ALA A 113 -0.73 5.83 -9.68
CA ALA A 113 -1.54 4.94 -10.50
C ALA A 113 -2.19 3.79 -9.70
N GLY A 114 -1.50 3.24 -8.70
CA GLY A 114 -2.03 2.19 -7.84
C GLY A 114 -3.22 2.67 -7.00
N PRO A 115 -3.06 3.73 -6.18
CA PRO A 115 -4.15 4.33 -5.42
C PRO A 115 -5.37 4.71 -6.25
N VAL A 116 -5.19 5.25 -7.47
CA VAL A 116 -6.31 5.57 -8.38
C VAL A 116 -7.17 4.33 -8.67
N MET A 117 -6.58 3.14 -8.77
CA MET A 117 -7.33 1.91 -9.01
C MET A 117 -8.23 1.52 -7.83
N HIS A 118 -7.92 1.91 -6.60
CA HIS A 118 -8.87 1.76 -5.49
C HIS A 118 -10.08 2.66 -5.65
N ALA A 119 -9.89 3.92 -6.08
CA ALA A 119 -11.01 4.84 -6.33
C ALA A 119 -11.92 4.33 -7.46
N VAL A 120 -11.35 3.76 -8.53
CA VAL A 120 -12.12 3.12 -9.61
C VAL A 120 -12.93 1.93 -9.06
N GLN A 121 -12.30 1.06 -8.27
CA GLN A 121 -12.97 -0.09 -7.67
C GLN A 121 -14.07 0.32 -6.69
N MET A 122 -13.87 1.39 -5.92
CA MET A 122 -14.92 1.97 -5.07
C MET A 122 -16.16 2.36 -5.89
N GLY A 123 -15.97 3.04 -7.03
CA GLY A 123 -17.07 3.37 -7.95
C GLY A 123 -17.81 2.13 -8.48
N ILE A 124 -17.07 1.05 -8.78
CA ILE A 124 -17.65 -0.23 -9.19
C ILE A 124 -18.50 -0.82 -8.06
N TRP A 125 -17.99 -0.87 -6.83
CA TRP A 125 -18.73 -1.43 -5.68
C TRP A 125 -19.99 -0.63 -5.33
N VAL A 126 -19.95 0.71 -5.46
CA VAL A 126 -21.15 1.56 -5.35
C VAL A 126 -22.16 1.21 -6.44
N GLY A 127 -21.71 1.03 -7.70
CA GLY A 127 -22.56 0.63 -8.81
C GLY A 127 -23.21 -0.75 -8.61
N VAL A 128 -22.43 -1.74 -8.16
CA VAL A 128 -22.94 -3.09 -7.85
C VAL A 128 -24.01 -3.03 -6.75
N TYR A 129 -23.74 -2.32 -5.66
CA TYR A 129 -24.70 -2.12 -4.59
C TYR A 129 -26.00 -1.45 -5.09
N GLY A 130 -25.88 -0.37 -5.87
CA GLY A 130 -27.02 0.34 -6.43
C GLY A 130 -27.88 -0.55 -7.35
N ILE A 131 -27.28 -1.48 -8.09
CA ILE A 131 -28.04 -2.45 -8.91
C ILE A 131 -28.81 -3.42 -8.02
N LEU A 132 -28.19 -3.93 -6.96
CA LEU A 132 -28.80 -4.91 -6.04
C LEU A 132 -29.95 -4.31 -5.22
N GLU A 133 -29.77 -3.06 -4.75
CA GLU A 133 -30.77 -2.32 -3.97
C GLU A 133 -31.70 -1.45 -4.84
N LYS A 134 -31.77 -1.72 -6.15
CA LYS A 134 -32.67 -1.04 -7.10
C LYS A 134 -32.58 0.49 -7.06
N GLY A 135 -31.38 1.01 -6.82
CA GLY A 135 -31.04 2.43 -6.75
C GLY A 135 -31.12 3.04 -5.36
N ASP A 136 -31.54 2.30 -4.32
CA ASP A 136 -31.57 2.82 -2.95
C ASP A 136 -30.18 2.76 -2.29
N LEU A 137 -29.56 3.94 -2.13
CA LEU A 137 -28.26 4.09 -1.47
C LEU A 137 -28.35 4.52 0.00
N SER A 138 -29.56 4.65 0.56
CA SER A 138 -29.78 5.17 1.93
C SER A 138 -29.02 4.38 3.00
N ASN A 139 -28.90 3.07 2.81
CA ASN A 139 -28.20 2.17 3.74
C ASN A 139 -26.73 1.94 3.40
N PHE A 140 -26.16 2.58 2.37
CA PHE A 140 -24.80 2.28 1.90
C PHE A 140 -23.72 2.59 2.95
N ASP A 141 -23.85 3.71 3.67
CA ASP A 141 -22.86 4.13 4.67
C ASP A 141 -23.08 3.47 6.05
N GLN A 142 -24.19 2.77 6.25
CA GLN A 142 -24.52 2.16 7.54
C GLN A 142 -23.52 1.06 7.93
N PRO A 143 -23.15 0.94 9.22
CA PRO A 143 -22.30 -0.14 9.71
C PRO A 143 -22.90 -1.51 9.36
N VAL A 144 -22.03 -2.51 9.21
CA VAL A 144 -22.46 -3.90 8.95
C VAL A 144 -22.34 -4.69 10.23
N TYR A 145 -23.38 -5.44 10.53
CA TYR A 145 -23.49 -6.30 11.69
C TYR A 145 -23.57 -7.76 11.25
N LEU A 146 -23.30 -8.66 12.19
CA LEU A 146 -23.36 -10.11 11.94
C LEU A 146 -24.72 -10.54 11.36
N TYR A 147 -25.81 -9.98 11.89
CA TYR A 147 -27.17 -10.33 11.46
C TYR A 147 -27.49 -9.90 10.02
N ASP A 148 -26.73 -8.96 9.43
CA ASP A 148 -26.92 -8.56 8.03
C ASP A 148 -26.49 -9.67 7.06
N VAL A 149 -25.68 -10.62 7.53
CA VAL A 149 -25.15 -11.74 6.75
C VAL A 149 -25.82 -13.06 7.16
N THR A 150 -26.18 -13.21 8.43
CA THR A 150 -26.88 -14.39 8.94
C THR A 150 -28.24 -14.56 8.25
N ASN A 151 -28.40 -15.65 7.48
CA ASN A 151 -29.58 -15.96 6.66
C ASN A 151 -29.91 -14.94 5.55
N ALA A 152 -28.93 -14.13 5.14
CA ALA A 152 -29.09 -13.23 4.01
C ALA A 152 -29.46 -14.01 2.74
N SER A 153 -30.42 -13.49 1.97
CA SER A 153 -30.63 -13.90 0.60
C SER A 153 -29.35 -13.63 -0.23
N PRO A 154 -29.18 -14.28 -1.40
CA PRO A 154 -28.02 -14.01 -2.25
C PRO A 154 -27.85 -12.51 -2.58
N ALA A 155 -28.94 -11.79 -2.83
CA ALA A 155 -28.90 -10.37 -3.14
C ALA A 155 -28.39 -9.53 -1.94
N GLU A 156 -28.93 -9.79 -0.74
CA GLU A 156 -28.50 -9.12 0.49
C GLU A 156 -27.03 -9.42 0.81
N PHE A 157 -26.59 -10.68 0.64
CA PHE A 157 -25.20 -11.07 0.83
C PHE A 157 -24.25 -10.24 -0.07
N PHE A 158 -24.57 -10.14 -1.37
CA PHE A 158 -23.75 -9.37 -2.30
C PHE A 158 -23.85 -7.85 -2.10
N ALA A 159 -24.98 -7.34 -1.60
CA ALA A 159 -25.12 -5.93 -1.23
C ALA A 159 -24.21 -5.60 -0.03
N VAL A 160 -24.25 -6.42 1.03
CA VAL A 160 -23.36 -6.29 2.19
C VAL A 160 -21.89 -6.45 1.78
N LEU A 161 -21.58 -7.40 0.90
CA LEU A 161 -20.22 -7.60 0.38
C LEU A 161 -19.73 -6.37 -0.39
N SER A 162 -20.58 -5.75 -1.20
CA SER A 162 -20.24 -4.55 -1.98
C SER A 162 -19.92 -3.37 -1.07
N LYS A 163 -20.71 -3.16 -0.02
CA LYS A 163 -20.43 -2.14 1.01
C LYS A 163 -19.08 -2.38 1.69
N GLN A 164 -18.78 -3.62 2.08
CA GLN A 164 -17.52 -3.95 2.74
C GLN A 164 -16.33 -3.87 1.80
N ALA A 165 -16.48 -4.30 0.55
CA ALA A 165 -15.44 -4.20 -0.47
C ALA A 165 -15.12 -2.73 -0.81
N TYR A 166 -16.12 -1.84 -0.80
CA TYR A 166 -15.91 -0.39 -0.87
C TYR A 166 -15.06 0.11 0.30
N ARG A 167 -15.38 -0.28 1.54
CA ARG A 167 -14.62 0.13 2.74
C ARG A 167 -13.19 -0.40 2.74
N VAL A 168 -12.98 -1.63 2.29
CA VAL A 168 -11.63 -2.20 2.11
C VAL A 168 -10.85 -1.39 1.08
N ASN A 169 -11.44 -1.03 -0.07
CA ASN A 169 -10.75 -0.20 -1.05
C ASN A 169 -10.49 1.23 -0.54
N LEU A 170 -11.41 1.82 0.23
CA LEU A 170 -11.19 3.11 0.87
C LEU A 170 -10.03 3.06 1.86
N LEU A 171 -9.97 2.01 2.69
CA LEU A 171 -8.86 1.80 3.62
C LEU A 171 -7.53 1.62 2.88
N LEU A 172 -7.50 0.81 1.82
CA LEU A 172 -6.31 0.61 1.00
C LEU A 172 -5.88 1.88 0.27
N LEU A 173 -6.83 2.70 -0.20
CA LEU A 173 -6.56 4.02 -0.77
C LEU A 173 -5.91 4.94 0.26
N ILE A 174 -6.47 5.04 1.46
CA ILE A 174 -5.92 5.87 2.53
C ILE A 174 -4.54 5.36 2.95
N ALA A 175 -4.38 4.05 3.15
CA ALA A 175 -3.11 3.47 3.55
C ALA A 175 -2.02 3.71 2.49
N ASN A 176 -2.31 3.40 1.22
CA ASN A 176 -1.34 3.58 0.14
C ASN A 176 -1.09 5.04 -0.23
N SER A 177 -1.98 6.00 0.08
CA SER A 177 -1.74 7.41 -0.23
C SER A 177 -1.19 8.23 0.94
N CYS A 178 -1.54 7.88 2.19
CA CYS A 178 -1.27 8.72 3.34
C CYS A 178 -0.16 8.18 4.27
N LEU A 179 0.19 6.90 4.21
CA LEU A 179 1.26 6.36 5.03
C LEU A 179 2.63 6.69 4.41
N PRO A 180 3.48 7.48 5.10
CA PRO A 180 4.73 7.99 4.55
C PRO A 180 5.85 6.96 4.74
N THR A 181 5.73 5.77 4.16
CA THR A 181 6.71 4.69 4.35
C THR A 181 7.21 4.13 3.03
N ALA A 182 8.31 3.36 3.08
CA ALA A 182 8.86 2.71 1.88
C ALA A 182 7.94 1.61 1.31
N GLU A 183 7.06 1.08 2.15
CA GLU A 183 6.19 -0.04 1.85
C GLU A 183 4.85 0.38 1.22
N PHE A 184 4.48 1.66 1.35
CA PHE A 184 3.26 2.24 0.77
C PHE A 184 3.61 3.29 -0.29
N ASP A 185 2.75 3.51 -1.28
CA ASP A 185 3.00 4.53 -2.31
C ASP A 185 3.09 5.95 -1.75
N GLY A 186 2.46 6.22 -0.62
CA GLY A 186 2.43 7.53 0.04
C GLY A 186 3.82 8.03 0.37
N GLY A 187 4.75 7.13 0.71
CA GLY A 187 6.15 7.51 0.90
C GLY A 187 6.85 7.92 -0.39
N ARG A 188 6.55 7.25 -1.52
CA ARG A 188 7.08 7.61 -2.84
C ARG A 188 6.48 8.92 -3.32
N ILE A 189 5.17 9.07 -3.22
CA ILE A 189 4.43 10.29 -3.56
C ILE A 189 5.02 11.47 -2.78
N LEU A 190 5.23 11.32 -1.48
CA LEU A 190 5.81 12.37 -0.64
C LEU A 190 7.26 12.69 -1.05
N ALA A 191 8.09 11.67 -1.28
CA ALA A 191 9.48 11.84 -1.69
C ALA A 191 9.57 12.59 -3.03
N ASP A 192 8.82 12.13 -4.05
CA ASP A 192 8.80 12.75 -5.37
C ASP A 192 8.31 14.19 -5.33
N LEU A 193 7.22 14.47 -4.60
CA LEU A 193 6.72 15.83 -4.46
C LEU A 193 7.74 16.74 -3.77
N THR A 194 8.39 16.25 -2.71
CA THR A 194 9.38 17.02 -1.96
C THR A 194 10.60 17.36 -2.84
N ILE A 195 11.08 16.39 -3.61
CA ILE A 195 12.18 16.58 -4.57
C ILE A 195 11.77 17.53 -5.70
N MET A 196 10.55 17.38 -6.24
CA MET A 196 10.01 18.28 -7.27
C MET A 196 9.82 19.71 -6.76
N CYS A 197 9.67 19.91 -5.45
CA CYS A 197 9.67 21.23 -4.82
C CYS A 197 11.09 21.82 -4.61
N GLY A 198 12.14 21.14 -5.09
CA GLY A 198 13.52 21.61 -5.02
C GLY A 198 14.29 21.20 -3.76
N ALA A 199 13.76 20.26 -2.97
CA ALA A 199 14.50 19.70 -1.84
C ALA A 199 15.53 18.67 -2.31
N SER A 200 16.69 18.62 -1.64
CA SER A 200 17.67 17.56 -1.82
C SER A 200 17.10 16.19 -1.45
N ILE A 201 17.71 15.13 -1.99
CA ILE A 201 17.33 13.75 -1.64
C ILE A 201 17.47 13.50 -0.14
N HIS A 202 18.49 14.08 0.48
CA HIS A 202 18.70 14.01 1.92
C HIS A 202 17.51 14.61 2.69
N ASN A 203 17.05 15.80 2.30
CA ASN A 203 15.92 16.46 2.96
C ASN A 203 14.61 15.68 2.75
N ALA A 204 14.38 15.15 1.55
CA ALA A 204 13.22 14.31 1.26
C ALA A 204 13.22 13.03 2.13
N ALA A 205 14.35 12.34 2.24
CA ALA A 205 14.51 11.16 3.08
C ALA A 205 14.32 11.48 4.57
N PHE A 206 14.88 12.61 5.03
CA PHE A 206 14.70 13.08 6.41
C PHE A 206 13.23 13.37 6.72
N ILE A 207 12.55 14.16 5.88
CA ILE A 207 11.12 14.50 6.05
C ILE A 207 10.27 13.22 6.07
N LEU A 208 10.52 12.30 5.13
CA LEU A 208 9.83 11.02 5.06
C LEU A 208 10.02 10.22 6.36
N SER A 209 11.25 10.10 6.85
CA SER A 209 11.55 9.38 8.10
C SER A 209 10.87 10.00 9.33
N ALA A 210 10.88 11.33 9.45
CA ALA A 210 10.27 12.05 10.55
C ALA A 210 8.74 11.87 10.55
N LEU A 211 8.11 11.97 9.39
CA LEU A 211 6.68 11.76 9.24
C LEU A 211 6.27 10.30 9.52
N ALA A 212 7.07 9.32 9.07
CA ALA A 212 6.85 7.91 9.39
C ALA A 212 6.88 7.63 10.89
N LEU A 213 7.85 8.21 11.61
CA LEU A 213 7.95 8.08 13.06
C LEU A 213 6.77 8.77 13.78
N LEU A 214 6.39 9.97 13.34
CA LEU A 214 5.28 10.73 13.92
C LEU A 214 3.93 10.02 13.71
N ILE A 215 3.60 9.69 12.46
CA ILE A 215 2.35 9.02 12.10
C ILE A 215 2.31 7.61 12.72
N GLY A 216 3.43 6.88 12.68
CA GLY A 216 3.55 5.56 13.30
C GLY A 216 3.27 5.58 14.81
N SER A 217 3.84 6.54 15.53
CA SER A 217 3.60 6.74 16.96
C SER A 217 2.14 7.09 17.26
N GLY A 218 1.53 7.95 16.43
CA GLY A 218 0.12 8.31 16.52
C GLY A 218 -0.81 7.11 16.31
N LEU A 219 -0.57 6.31 15.27
CA LEU A 219 -1.33 5.11 14.97
C LEU A 219 -1.21 4.04 16.07
N ILE A 220 -0.02 3.87 16.64
CA ILE A 220 0.16 2.94 17.77
C ILE A 220 -0.62 3.43 18.98
N THR A 221 -0.51 4.72 19.33
CA THR A 221 -1.23 5.31 20.46
C THR A 221 -2.74 5.14 20.29
N TRP A 222 -3.25 5.45 19.09
CA TRP A 222 -4.66 5.27 18.75
C TRP A 222 -5.06 3.79 18.84
N GLY A 223 -4.27 2.89 18.28
CA GLY A 223 -4.52 1.45 18.30
C GLY A 223 -4.58 0.89 19.73
N VAL A 224 -3.66 1.29 20.61
CA VAL A 224 -3.71 0.91 22.04
C VAL A 224 -4.97 1.46 22.70
N LEU A 225 -5.30 2.74 22.51
CA LEU A 225 -6.49 3.35 23.10
C LEU A 225 -7.79 2.68 22.62
N ALA A 226 -7.85 2.30 21.33
CA ALA A 226 -8.98 1.60 20.73
C ALA A 226 -9.15 0.17 21.26
N LEU A 227 -8.06 -0.51 21.64
CA LEU A 227 -8.13 -1.83 22.26
C LEU A 227 -8.49 -1.78 23.75
N VAL A 228 -8.13 -0.69 24.45
CA VAL A 228 -8.40 -0.54 25.89
C VAL A 228 -9.82 -0.03 26.16
N ARG A 229 -10.44 0.71 25.23
CA ARG A 229 -11.82 1.21 25.38
C ARG A 229 -12.84 0.17 24.89
N PRO A 230 -13.81 -0.23 25.72
CA PRO A 230 -14.93 -1.07 25.26
C PRO A 230 -15.92 -0.26 24.40
N PRO A 231 -16.46 -0.85 23.31
CA PRO A 231 -16.09 -2.13 22.71
C PRO A 231 -14.76 -2.02 21.94
N ALA A 232 -13.90 -3.04 22.06
CA ALA A 232 -12.62 -3.09 21.34
C ALA A 232 -12.86 -3.09 19.82
N ASP A 233 -12.38 -2.06 19.14
CA ASP A 233 -12.53 -1.90 17.70
C ASP A 233 -11.45 -2.71 16.96
N THR A 234 -11.85 -3.57 16.02
CA THR A 234 -10.94 -4.31 15.14
C THR A 234 -10.01 -3.40 14.34
N ILE A 235 -10.41 -2.14 14.09
CA ILE A 235 -9.56 -1.10 13.48
C ILE A 235 -8.33 -0.83 14.35
N GLY A 236 -8.43 -0.99 15.68
CA GLY A 236 -7.32 -0.81 16.61
C GLY A 236 -6.14 -1.74 16.33
N ILE A 237 -6.40 -3.01 15.99
CA ILE A 237 -5.35 -3.97 15.61
C ILE A 237 -4.66 -3.52 14.33
N LEU A 238 -5.42 -3.07 13.34
CA LEU A 238 -4.86 -2.60 12.08
C LEU A 238 -4.01 -1.34 12.27
N CYS A 239 -4.47 -0.38 13.09
CA CYS A 239 -3.70 0.82 13.44
C CYS A 239 -2.37 0.45 14.12
N LEU A 240 -2.35 -0.56 15.01
CA LEU A 240 -1.11 -1.04 15.60
C LEU A 240 -0.17 -1.62 14.54
N LEU A 241 -0.67 -2.47 13.64
CA LEU A 241 0.15 -3.10 12.59
C LEU A 241 0.75 -2.06 11.64
N PHE A 242 -0.06 -1.13 11.11
CA PHE A 242 0.42 -0.05 10.26
C PHE A 242 1.34 0.91 11.01
N GLY A 243 1.04 1.20 12.29
CA GLY A 243 1.89 2.05 13.11
C GLY A 243 3.26 1.45 13.37
N LEU A 244 3.35 0.15 13.67
CA LEU A 244 4.61 -0.58 13.82
C LEU A 244 5.41 -0.62 12.52
N LEU A 245 4.74 -0.80 11.38
CA LEU A 245 5.36 -0.76 10.06
C LEU A 245 5.95 0.63 9.77
N CYS A 246 5.18 1.69 10.05
CA CYS A 246 5.65 3.07 9.91
C CYS A 246 6.85 3.38 10.81
N LEU A 247 6.81 2.94 12.07
CA LEU A 247 7.96 3.11 12.98
C LEU A 247 9.19 2.40 12.44
N LYS A 248 9.06 1.12 12.05
CA LYS A 248 10.18 0.34 11.52
C LYS A 248 10.78 1.03 10.29
N SER A 249 9.95 1.39 9.31
CA SER A 249 10.38 2.04 8.08
C SER A 249 11.06 3.39 8.36
N GLY A 250 10.49 4.19 9.28
CA GLY A 250 11.05 5.46 9.71
C GLY A 250 12.41 5.32 10.40
N PHE A 251 12.58 4.33 11.28
CA PHE A 251 13.86 4.04 11.93
C PHE A 251 14.92 3.55 10.94
N ASP A 252 14.55 2.65 10.03
CA ASP A 252 15.46 2.14 9.01
C ASP A 252 15.95 3.29 8.11
N LEU A 253 15.04 4.16 7.66
CA LEU A 253 15.38 5.30 6.83
C LEU A 253 16.22 6.35 7.59
N TRP A 254 15.87 6.64 8.83
CA TRP A 254 16.63 7.56 9.69
C TRP A 254 18.08 7.10 9.87
N GLY A 255 18.29 5.81 10.13
CA GLY A 255 19.64 5.24 10.27
C GLY A 255 20.47 5.44 9.00
N VAL A 256 19.88 5.19 7.84
CA VAL A 256 20.55 5.35 6.54
C VAL A 256 20.86 6.82 6.24
N VAL A 257 19.94 7.75 6.57
CA VAL A 257 20.16 9.20 6.43
C VAL A 257 21.32 9.67 7.31
N LYS A 258 21.31 9.28 8.59
CA LYS A 258 22.36 9.64 9.56
C LYS A 258 23.75 9.14 9.14
N ASP A 259 23.81 7.96 8.54
CA ASP A 259 25.07 7.35 8.09
C ASP A 259 25.55 7.88 6.73
N GLY A 260 24.80 8.76 6.07
CA GLY A 260 25.14 9.27 4.73
C GLY A 260 25.00 8.21 3.63
N ARG A 261 24.25 7.13 3.86
CA ARG A 261 24.15 5.96 2.96
C ARG A 261 22.83 5.92 2.18
N ILE A 262 22.23 7.07 1.90
CA ILE A 262 20.85 7.19 1.35
C ILE A 262 20.65 6.37 0.07
N LEU A 263 21.66 6.27 -0.78
CA LEU A 263 21.61 5.51 -2.02
C LEU A 263 21.57 3.97 -1.81
N GLU A 264 21.87 3.47 -0.60
CA GLU A 264 21.68 2.06 -0.23
C GLU A 264 20.21 1.74 0.05
N HIS A 265 19.38 2.75 0.37
CA HIS A 265 17.97 2.55 0.67
C HIS A 265 17.19 2.18 -0.61
N PRO A 266 16.36 1.12 -0.63
CA PRO A 266 15.66 0.66 -1.85
C PRO A 266 14.78 1.71 -2.54
N MET A 267 14.29 2.71 -1.79
CA MET A 267 13.51 3.82 -2.35
C MET A 267 14.41 4.89 -2.97
N PHE A 268 15.40 5.41 -2.24
CA PHE A 268 16.22 6.55 -2.70
C PHE A 268 17.42 6.13 -3.56
N GLY A 269 17.82 4.86 -3.53
CA GLY A 269 18.81 4.26 -4.42
C GLY A 269 18.32 4.00 -5.86
N ARG A 270 17.07 4.37 -6.16
CA ARG A 270 16.51 4.26 -7.51
C ARG A 270 17.23 5.22 -8.46
N SER A 271 17.38 4.77 -9.70
CA SER A 271 18.03 5.53 -10.76
C SER A 271 17.35 6.87 -11.08
N CYS A 272 16.05 7.01 -10.81
CA CYS A 272 15.33 8.28 -10.96
C CYS A 272 15.80 9.38 -10.00
N TYR A 273 16.48 9.02 -8.90
CA TYR A 273 17.06 9.95 -7.93
C TYR A 273 18.59 10.06 -8.08
N ARG A 274 19.25 9.03 -8.61
CA ARG A 274 20.72 8.93 -8.62
C ARG A 274 21.47 10.07 -9.34
N HIS A 275 20.85 10.71 -10.33
CA HIS A 275 21.49 11.86 -11.01
C HIS A 275 21.40 13.15 -10.18
N LEU A 276 20.38 13.28 -9.33
CA LEU A 276 20.17 14.45 -8.49
C LEU A 276 21.13 14.47 -7.29
N SER A 277 21.57 13.30 -6.79
CA SER A 277 22.56 13.25 -5.71
C SER A 277 23.92 13.79 -6.13
N ASN A 278 24.33 13.55 -7.37
CA ASN A 278 25.62 14.03 -7.87
C ASN A 278 25.62 15.56 -8.02
N GLU A 279 24.48 16.15 -8.39
CA GLU A 279 24.31 17.61 -8.45
C GLU A 279 24.26 18.24 -7.04
N ASP A 280 23.67 17.54 -6.06
CA ASP A 280 23.67 17.97 -4.65
C ASP A 280 25.10 17.95 -4.07
N ASP A 281 25.90 16.90 -4.32
CA ASP A 281 27.30 16.82 -3.86
C ASP A 281 28.16 17.90 -4.53
N ASP A 282 28.04 18.10 -5.84
CA ASP A 282 28.78 19.15 -6.57
C ASP A 282 28.42 20.56 -6.06
N ASN A 283 27.13 20.85 -5.81
CA ASN A 283 26.71 22.14 -5.25
C ASN A 283 27.15 22.33 -3.80
N HIS A 284 27.14 21.26 -2.99
CA HIS A 284 27.57 21.34 -1.59
C HIS A 284 29.07 21.63 -1.48
N ASP A 285 29.89 20.99 -2.34
CA ASP A 285 31.33 21.25 -2.41
C ASP A 285 31.62 22.70 -2.88
N ILE A 286 30.85 23.22 -3.84
CA ILE A 286 30.97 24.61 -4.30
C ILE A 286 30.58 25.61 -3.19
N GLU A 287 29.50 25.35 -2.44
CA GLU A 287 29.10 26.21 -1.31
C GLU A 287 30.16 26.19 -0.20
N LEU A 288 30.76 25.04 0.09
CA LEU A 288 31.84 24.92 1.07
C LEU A 288 33.13 25.61 0.63
N GLU A 289 33.47 25.56 -0.66
CA GLU A 289 34.64 26.24 -1.23
C GLU A 289 34.44 27.77 -1.26
N GLN A 290 33.21 28.25 -1.51
CA GLN A 290 32.86 29.67 -1.46
C GLN A 290 32.70 30.23 -0.04
N ALA A 291 32.48 29.36 0.96
CA ALA A 291 32.37 29.73 2.37
C ALA A 291 33.72 29.76 3.12
N GLN A 292 34.83 29.38 2.47
CA GLN A 292 36.17 29.52 3.05
C GLN A 292 36.73 30.95 2.80
N PRO A 293 37.09 31.70 3.86
CA PRO A 293 37.53 33.10 3.75
C PRO A 293 38.95 33.28 3.19
#